data_AF-H3RKI8-F1
#
_entry.id   AF-H3RKI8-F1
#
_cell.length_a   1.000
_cell.length_b   1.000
_cell.length_c   1.000
_cell.angle_alpha   90.00
_cell.angle_beta   90.00
_cell.angle_gamma   90.00
#
_symmetry.space_group_name_H-M   'P 1'
#
loop_
_entity.id
_entity.type
_entity.pdbx_description
1 polymer ?
#
loop_
_entity_poly.entity_id
_entity_poly.type
_entity_poly.pdbx_seq_one_letter_code
_entity_poly.pdbx_strand_id
1 'polypeptide(L)'
;MNNETLRAEPLTWGHGPHLFEVFIEPTCPFSVRAFNKLDALLSLVGEDKMTLKVHLQSQPWHMYSGVIVRYILAASVQGKAATKAVLQAVADHREAFEFTDHCRGPNMDTTPNQLLARLRDYSGIDAYAAFDRPDLQNLVKWHCKYARQNGIHVSPTFMIYGLVQPDIGSGDSVEQWAERLLA
;
A
#
# COMPACT_ATOMS: atom_id res chain seq x y z
N MET A 1 2.89 -27.50 14.36
CA MET A 1 3.00 -26.09 13.93
C MET A 1 3.84 -26.09 12.67
N ASN A 2 3.32 -25.59 11.55
CA ASN A 2 4.08 -25.52 10.30
C ASN A 2 5.28 -24.58 10.51
N ASN A 3 6.49 -25.12 10.41
CA ASN A 3 7.76 -24.41 10.61
C ASN A 3 8.22 -23.65 9.36
N GLU A 4 7.40 -23.60 8.30
CA GLU A 4 7.74 -22.89 7.07
C GLU A 4 7.59 -21.38 7.26
N THR A 5 8.65 -20.63 7.01
CA THR A 5 8.64 -19.16 7.04
C THR A 5 7.64 -18.60 6.04
N LEU A 6 6.84 -17.61 6.46
CA LEU A 6 5.90 -16.92 5.58
C LEU A 6 6.65 -16.26 4.42
N ARG A 7 6.28 -16.60 3.18
CA ARG A 7 6.80 -15.97 1.97
C ARG A 7 5.70 -15.11 1.36
N ALA A 8 5.93 -13.81 1.32
CA ALA A 8 5.07 -12.84 0.66
C ALA A 8 5.77 -12.33 -0.59
N GLU A 9 5.01 -12.07 -1.65
CA GLU A 9 5.55 -11.35 -2.80
C GLU A 9 5.78 -9.88 -2.44
N PRO A 10 6.93 -9.30 -2.83
CA PRO A 10 7.15 -7.87 -2.66
C PRO A 10 6.19 -7.09 -3.56
N LEU A 11 5.77 -5.91 -3.07
CA LEU A 11 4.94 -4.97 -3.84
C LEU A 11 5.83 -4.24 -4.86
N THR A 12 6.30 -4.99 -5.85
CA THR A 12 7.24 -4.54 -6.87
C THR A 12 6.80 -4.99 -8.26
N TRP A 13 6.76 -4.04 -9.19
CA TRP A 13 6.38 -4.25 -10.59
C TRP A 13 7.41 -3.61 -11.52
N GLY A 14 7.56 -4.17 -12.72
CA GLY A 14 8.69 -3.83 -13.60
C GLY A 14 10.02 -4.38 -13.10
N HIS A 15 11.04 -4.23 -13.93
CA HIS A 15 12.38 -4.77 -13.72
C HIS A 15 13.47 -3.90 -14.36
N GLY A 16 13.13 -2.72 -14.84
CA GLY A 16 14.07 -1.77 -15.40
C GLY A 16 14.86 -0.97 -14.36
N PRO A 17 15.92 -0.28 -14.78
CA PRO A 17 16.87 0.36 -13.86
C PRO A 17 16.31 1.58 -13.14
N HIS A 18 15.31 2.28 -13.71
CA HIS A 18 14.74 3.49 -13.11
C HIS A 18 13.85 3.13 -11.91
N LEU A 19 14.39 3.26 -10.69
CA LEU A 19 13.69 2.91 -9.45
C LEU A 19 12.76 4.06 -9.02
N PHE A 20 11.46 3.79 -9.01
CA PHE A 20 10.42 4.67 -8.50
C PHE A 20 9.73 4.02 -7.30
N GLU A 21 9.79 4.65 -6.14
CA GLU A 21 9.15 4.15 -4.92
C GLU A 21 8.07 5.12 -4.44
N VAL A 22 6.95 4.57 -3.98
CA VAL A 22 5.84 5.36 -3.44
C VAL A 22 5.40 4.79 -2.09
N PHE A 23 5.26 5.67 -1.11
CA PHE A 23 4.81 5.34 0.23
C PHE A 23 3.33 5.72 0.35
N ILE A 24 2.44 4.74 0.48
CA ILE A 24 1.00 4.95 0.50
C ILE A 24 0.38 4.52 1.84
N GLU A 25 -0.55 5.33 2.34
CA GLU A 25 -1.49 4.93 3.39
C GLU A 25 -2.77 4.46 2.71
N PRO A 26 -3.18 3.18 2.87
CA PRO A 26 -4.29 2.59 2.12
C PRO A 26 -5.58 3.41 2.12
N THR A 27 -5.92 4.09 3.21
CA THR A 27 -7.17 4.84 3.32
C THR A 27 -7.02 6.36 3.13
N CYS A 28 -5.82 6.85 2.84
CA CYS A 28 -5.57 8.26 2.58
C CYS A 28 -6.05 8.68 1.19
N PRO A 29 -6.88 9.73 1.05
CA PRO A 29 -7.43 10.12 -0.25
C PRO A 29 -6.34 10.49 -1.26
N PHE A 30 -5.26 11.13 -0.80
CA PHE A 30 -4.11 11.45 -1.66
C PHE A 30 -3.33 10.22 -2.09
N SER A 31 -3.24 9.21 -1.22
CA SER A 31 -2.58 7.94 -1.51
C SER A 31 -3.39 7.11 -2.49
N VAL A 32 -4.72 7.06 -2.32
CA VAL A 32 -5.66 6.44 -3.28
C VAL A 32 -5.51 7.07 -4.67
N ARG A 33 -5.47 8.40 -4.74
CA ARG A 33 -5.23 9.12 -6.00
C ARG A 33 -3.89 8.76 -6.65
N ALA A 34 -2.83 8.60 -5.87
CA ALA A 34 -1.54 8.17 -6.42
C ALA A 34 -1.55 6.71 -6.88
N PHE A 35 -2.09 5.81 -6.05
CA PHE A 35 -2.22 4.38 -6.33
C PHE A 35 -2.94 4.11 -7.65
N ASN A 36 -4.08 4.78 -7.89
CA ASN A 36 -4.87 4.63 -9.11
C ASN A 36 -4.16 5.11 -10.40
N LYS A 37 -2.99 5.76 -10.30
CA LYS A 37 -2.19 6.20 -11.46
C LYS A 37 -0.97 5.31 -11.73
N LEU A 38 -0.64 4.37 -10.82
CA LEU A 38 0.60 3.60 -10.90
C LEU A 38 0.65 2.65 -12.10
N ASP A 39 -0.48 2.04 -12.47
CA ASP A 39 -0.56 1.19 -13.67
C ASP A 39 -0.32 1.98 -14.95
N ALA A 40 -0.89 3.19 -15.03
CA ALA A 40 -0.70 4.07 -16.17
C ALA A 40 0.76 4.53 -16.26
N LEU A 41 1.41 4.82 -15.12
CA LEU A 41 2.85 5.13 -15.08
C LEU A 41 3.69 3.95 -15.59
N LEU A 42 3.44 2.76 -15.06
CA LEU A 42 4.17 1.56 -15.45
C LEU A 42 3.99 1.25 -16.95
N SER A 43 2.77 1.44 -17.47
CA SER A 43 2.45 1.25 -18.89
C SER A 43 3.11 2.31 -19.77
N LEU A 44 3.14 3.57 -19.33
CA LEU A 44 3.73 4.69 -20.08
C LEU A 44 5.27 4.55 -20.19
N VAL A 45 5.93 4.23 -19.08
CA VAL A 45 7.40 4.13 -19.03
C VAL A 45 7.88 2.79 -19.57
N GLY A 46 7.17 1.71 -19.25
CA GLY A 46 7.49 0.34 -19.63
C GLY A 46 8.26 -0.42 -18.55
N GLU A 47 7.90 -1.69 -18.35
CA GLU A 47 8.47 -2.57 -17.32
C GLU A 47 9.99 -2.78 -17.46
N ASP A 48 10.51 -2.72 -18.68
CA ASP A 48 11.96 -2.89 -18.97
C ASP A 48 12.77 -1.63 -18.61
N LYS A 49 12.10 -0.49 -18.42
CA LYS A 49 12.75 0.79 -18.11
C LYS A 49 12.63 1.16 -16.63
N MET A 50 11.54 0.81 -15.96
CA MET A 50 11.34 1.15 -14.55
C MET A 50 11.13 -0.05 -13.64
N THR A 51 11.44 0.16 -12.37
CA THR A 51 10.99 -0.67 -11.25
C THR A 51 10.14 0.18 -10.32
N LEU A 52 8.85 -0.14 -10.21
CA LEU A 52 7.91 0.47 -9.28
C LEU A 52 7.90 -0.31 -7.96
N LYS A 53 8.11 0.36 -6.82
CA LYS A 53 7.91 -0.22 -5.49
C LYS A 53 6.86 0.54 -4.70
N VAL A 54 5.94 -0.20 -4.08
CA VAL A 54 4.95 0.36 -3.15
C VAL A 54 5.31 -0.03 -1.74
N HIS A 55 5.37 0.96 -0.86
CA HIS A 55 5.57 0.80 0.58
C HIS A 55 4.31 1.22 1.34
N LEU A 56 3.89 0.41 2.30
CA LEU A 56 2.72 0.73 3.13
C LEU A 56 3.15 1.65 4.29
N GLN A 57 2.73 2.91 4.21
CA GLN A 57 2.97 3.95 5.21
C GLN A 57 1.77 4.03 6.15
N SER A 58 1.79 3.22 7.22
CA SER A 58 0.68 3.19 8.19
C SER A 58 0.63 4.49 9.01
N GLN A 59 -0.44 5.27 8.85
CA GLN A 59 -0.63 6.53 9.57
C GLN A 59 -1.41 6.32 10.88
N PRO A 60 -0.88 6.75 12.05
CA PRO A 60 -1.55 6.50 13.33
C PRO A 60 -2.91 7.19 13.52
N TRP A 61 -3.18 8.29 12.81
CA TRP A 61 -4.48 8.96 12.84
C TRP A 61 -5.52 8.28 11.94
N HIS A 62 -5.11 7.33 11.08
CA HIS A 62 -5.99 6.45 10.33
C HIS A 62 -6.20 5.21 11.20
N MET A 63 -7.18 5.26 12.10
CA MET A 63 -7.21 4.40 13.29
C MET A 63 -7.27 2.88 12.99
N TYR A 64 -7.70 2.48 11.80
CA TYR A 64 -7.66 1.08 11.36
C TYR A 64 -6.50 0.69 10.44
N SER A 65 -5.60 1.63 10.12
CA SER A 65 -4.49 1.41 9.20
C SER A 65 -3.69 0.15 9.53
N GLY A 66 -3.38 -0.09 10.81
CA GLY A 66 -2.63 -1.30 11.22
C GLY A 66 -3.30 -2.63 10.84
N VAL A 67 -4.64 -2.71 10.94
CA VAL A 67 -5.40 -3.92 10.58
C VAL A 67 -5.44 -4.06 9.05
N ILE A 68 -5.69 -2.96 8.34
CA ILE A 68 -5.77 -2.94 6.87
C ILE A 68 -4.42 -3.28 6.24
N VAL A 69 -3.33 -2.65 6.69
CA VAL A 69 -1.95 -2.93 6.25
C VAL A 69 -1.58 -4.38 6.51
N ARG A 70 -1.93 -4.93 7.69
CA ARG A 70 -1.69 -6.35 7.98
C ARG A 70 -2.45 -7.26 7.02
N TYR A 71 -3.69 -6.93 6.67
CA TYR A 71 -4.47 -7.72 5.72
C TYR A 71 -3.93 -7.65 4.29
N ILE A 72 -3.50 -6.47 3.82
CA ILE A 72 -2.83 -6.31 2.53
C ILE A 72 -1.57 -7.18 2.45
N LEU A 73 -0.76 -7.20 3.51
CA LEU A 73 0.44 -8.05 3.59
C LEU A 73 0.13 -9.54 3.79
N ALA A 74 -1.04 -9.88 4.35
CA ALA A 74 -1.51 -11.25 4.37
C ALA A 74 -1.88 -11.71 2.94
N ALA A 75 -2.56 -10.86 2.18
CA ALA A 75 -2.92 -11.13 0.79
C ALA A 75 -1.70 -11.28 -0.13
N SER A 76 -0.57 -10.63 0.16
CA SER A 76 0.65 -10.78 -0.64
C SER A 76 1.32 -12.15 -0.55
N VAL A 77 0.92 -13.00 0.39
CA VAL A 77 1.26 -14.44 0.40
C VAL A 77 0.62 -15.18 -0.78
N GLN A 78 -0.50 -14.68 -1.32
CA GLN A 78 -1.18 -15.20 -2.51
C GLN A 78 -0.74 -14.49 -3.79
N GLY A 79 0.20 -13.54 -3.68
CA GLY A 79 0.83 -12.85 -4.80
C GLY A 79 0.37 -11.40 -5.00
N LYS A 80 1.02 -10.73 -5.96
CA LYS A 80 0.79 -9.31 -6.28
C LYS A 80 -0.64 -9.02 -6.73
N ALA A 81 -1.28 -9.93 -7.46
CA ALA A 81 -2.67 -9.75 -7.92
C ALA A 81 -3.65 -9.66 -6.73
N ALA A 82 -3.53 -10.56 -5.76
CA ALA A 82 -4.35 -10.54 -4.54
C ALA A 82 -4.09 -9.28 -3.71
N THR A 83 -2.82 -8.89 -3.55
CA THR A 83 -2.43 -7.64 -2.87
C THR A 83 -3.09 -6.43 -3.51
N LYS A 84 -3.03 -6.33 -4.84
CA LYS A 84 -3.61 -5.23 -5.60
C LYS A 84 -5.13 -5.21 -5.52
N ALA A 85 -5.78 -6.38 -5.54
CA ALA A 85 -7.24 -6.48 -5.36
C ALA A 85 -7.68 -5.94 -3.99
N VAL A 86 -6.96 -6.25 -2.92
CA VAL A 86 -7.25 -5.69 -1.58
C VAL A 86 -7.02 -4.17 -1.55
N LEU A 87 -5.89 -3.69 -2.09
CA LEU A 87 -5.61 -2.24 -2.16
C LEU A 87 -6.69 -1.50 -2.97
N GLN A 88 -7.12 -2.06 -4.11
CA GLN A 88 -8.16 -1.48 -4.95
C GLN A 88 -9.52 -1.46 -4.23
N ALA A 89 -9.89 -2.55 -3.56
CA ALA A 89 -11.12 -2.60 -2.76
C ALA A 89 -11.13 -1.54 -1.64
N VAL A 90 -10.00 -1.30 -0.99
CA VAL A 90 -9.87 -0.21 -0.01
C VAL A 90 -9.96 1.16 -0.68
N ALA A 91 -9.33 1.34 -1.85
CA ALA A 91 -9.37 2.59 -2.61
C ALA A 91 -10.80 2.95 -3.06
N ASP A 92 -11.53 1.99 -3.63
CA ASP A 92 -12.87 2.18 -4.18
C ASP A 92 -13.92 2.41 -3.09
N HIS A 93 -13.70 1.83 -1.90
CA HIS A 93 -14.61 1.94 -0.75
C HIS A 93 -13.96 2.67 0.44
N ARG A 94 -13.06 3.64 0.19
CA ARG A 94 -12.21 4.30 1.20
C ARG A 94 -12.97 4.73 2.46
N GLU A 95 -14.12 5.36 2.29
CA GLU A 95 -14.93 5.86 3.41
C GLU A 95 -15.47 4.74 4.32
N ALA A 96 -15.69 3.55 3.78
CA ALA A 96 -16.06 2.38 4.58
C ALA A 96 -14.92 1.91 5.50
N PHE A 97 -13.67 2.31 5.24
CA PHE A 97 -12.50 1.90 6.02
C PHE A 97 -11.94 3.01 6.92
N GLU A 98 -12.52 4.20 6.91
CA GLU A 98 -12.05 5.36 7.67
C GLU A 98 -13.06 5.91 8.65
N PHE A 99 -12.56 6.78 9.53
CA PHE A 99 -13.37 7.53 10.46
C PHE A 99 -13.64 8.92 9.88
N THR A 100 -14.86 9.42 10.09
CA THR A 100 -15.18 10.83 9.83
C THR A 100 -14.24 11.69 10.67
N ASP A 101 -13.52 12.61 10.01
CA ASP A 101 -12.50 13.48 10.59
C ASP A 101 -11.51 12.73 11.51
N HIS A 102 -11.17 11.50 11.14
CA HIS A 102 -10.22 10.66 11.87
C HIS A 102 -10.59 10.39 13.34
N CYS A 103 -11.86 10.55 13.74
CA CYS A 103 -12.23 10.44 15.16
C CYS A 103 -13.63 9.90 15.47
N ARG A 104 -14.55 9.84 14.48
CA ARG A 104 -15.96 9.47 14.69
C ARG A 104 -16.54 8.70 13.49
N GLY A 105 -17.82 8.35 13.59
CA GLY A 105 -18.57 7.67 12.53
C GLY A 105 -18.82 6.18 12.82
N PRO A 106 -19.42 5.46 11.87
CA PRO A 106 -19.86 4.06 12.06
C PRO A 106 -18.73 3.09 12.42
N ASN A 107 -17.49 3.43 12.05
CA ASN A 107 -16.33 2.62 12.39
C ASN A 107 -15.97 2.67 13.89
N MET A 108 -16.58 3.53 14.71
CA MET A 108 -16.42 3.47 16.17
C MET A 108 -16.95 2.17 16.79
N ASP A 109 -17.96 1.55 16.16
CA ASP A 109 -18.58 0.31 16.61
C ASP A 109 -18.13 -0.91 15.80
N THR A 110 -17.16 -0.73 14.88
CA THR A 110 -16.62 -1.82 14.07
C THR A 110 -15.55 -2.57 14.87
N THR A 111 -15.61 -3.89 14.84
CA THR A 111 -14.58 -4.76 15.40
C THR A 111 -13.53 -5.08 14.34
N PRO A 112 -12.30 -5.49 14.73
CA PRO A 112 -11.33 -6.00 13.76
C PRO A 112 -11.91 -7.12 12.88
N ASN A 113 -12.67 -8.07 13.43
CA ASN A 113 -13.26 -9.15 12.65
C ASN A 113 -14.27 -8.67 11.60
N GLN A 114 -15.10 -7.68 11.92
CA GLN A 114 -16.02 -7.07 10.94
C GLN A 114 -15.26 -6.33 9.84
N LEU A 115 -14.16 -5.66 10.19
CA LEU A 115 -13.30 -5.00 9.21
C LEU A 115 -12.63 -6.02 8.27
N LEU A 116 -12.12 -7.13 8.81
CA LEU A 116 -11.54 -8.23 8.02
C LEU A 116 -12.57 -8.87 7.08
N ALA A 117 -13.80 -9.08 7.54
CA ALA A 117 -14.88 -9.60 6.71
C ALA A 117 -15.19 -8.63 5.56
N ARG A 118 -15.27 -7.33 5.85
CA ARG A 118 -15.46 -6.27 4.84
C ARG A 118 -14.33 -6.26 3.80
N LEU A 119 -13.07 -6.39 4.23
CA LEU A 119 -11.91 -6.47 3.33
C LEU A 119 -12.00 -7.69 2.42
N ARG A 120 -12.33 -8.87 2.97
CA ARG A 120 -12.55 -10.08 2.18
C ARG A 120 -13.67 -9.90 1.17
N ASP A 121 -14.82 -9.41 1.62
CA ASP A 121 -16.04 -9.35 0.82
C ASP A 121 -15.91 -8.34 -0.34
N TYR A 122 -15.26 -7.20 -0.14
CA TYR A 122 -15.01 -6.24 -1.23
C TYR A 122 -13.87 -6.66 -2.17
N SER A 123 -12.83 -7.35 -1.68
CA SER A 123 -11.68 -7.74 -2.51
C SER A 123 -11.84 -9.11 -3.18
N GLY A 124 -12.70 -9.98 -2.66
CA GLY A 124 -12.79 -11.39 -3.03
C GLY A 124 -11.59 -12.24 -2.57
N ILE A 125 -10.67 -11.69 -1.77
CA ILE A 125 -9.45 -12.37 -1.34
C ILE A 125 -9.62 -12.86 0.10
N ASP A 126 -9.54 -14.18 0.32
CA ASP A 126 -9.51 -14.75 1.67
C ASP A 126 -8.06 -14.83 2.18
N ALA A 127 -7.62 -13.83 2.94
CA ALA A 127 -6.28 -13.78 3.52
C ALA A 127 -6.20 -14.22 5.00
N TYR A 128 -7.26 -14.81 5.58
CA TYR A 128 -7.33 -15.09 7.03
C TYR A 128 -6.21 -16.00 7.52
N ALA A 129 -5.95 -17.10 6.80
CA ALA A 129 -4.92 -18.06 7.20
C ALA A 129 -3.51 -17.41 7.30
N ALA A 130 -3.19 -16.47 6.41
CA ALA A 130 -1.95 -15.70 6.49
C ALA A 130 -2.01 -14.60 7.56
N PHE A 131 -3.16 -13.94 7.72
CA PHE A 131 -3.39 -12.90 8.72
C PHE A 131 -3.17 -13.41 10.15
N ASP A 132 -3.57 -14.65 10.44
CA ASP A 132 -3.46 -15.28 11.76
C ASP A 132 -2.03 -15.74 12.10
N ARG A 133 -1.11 -15.69 11.13
CA ARG A 133 0.27 -16.11 11.37
C ARG A 133 1.06 -15.07 12.20
N PRO A 134 1.71 -15.47 13.30
CA PRO A 134 2.48 -14.55 14.13
C PRO A 134 3.68 -13.92 13.40
N ASP A 135 4.31 -14.63 12.47
CA ASP A 135 5.49 -14.17 11.73
C ASP A 135 5.16 -13.11 10.66
N LEU A 136 3.89 -12.93 10.28
CA LEU A 136 3.44 -11.84 9.40
C LEU A 136 3.79 -10.45 9.95
N GLN A 137 3.90 -10.30 11.27
CA GLN A 137 4.30 -9.04 11.90
C GLN A 137 5.68 -8.54 11.42
N ASN A 138 6.55 -9.43 10.96
CA ASN A 138 7.88 -9.05 10.48
C ASN A 138 7.80 -8.23 9.18
N LEU A 139 6.82 -8.51 8.31
CA LEU A 139 6.57 -7.71 7.11
C LEU A 139 6.01 -6.33 7.46
N VAL A 140 5.06 -6.26 8.40
CA VAL A 140 4.53 -4.98 8.90
C VAL A 140 5.66 -4.13 9.49
N LYS A 141 6.50 -4.73 10.34
CA LYS A 141 7.66 -4.06 10.94
C LYS A 141 8.67 -3.61 9.88
N TRP A 142 8.86 -4.38 8.81
CA TRP A 142 9.79 -4.04 7.74
C TRP A 142 9.36 -2.76 7.02
N HIS A 143 8.10 -2.67 6.59
CA HIS A 143 7.57 -1.44 5.95
C HIS A 143 7.68 -0.23 6.88
N CYS A 144 7.26 -0.37 8.14
CA CYS A 144 7.38 0.70 9.13
C CYS A 144 8.85 1.11 9.38
N LYS A 145 9.77 0.14 9.48
CA LYS A 145 11.20 0.40 9.69
C LYS A 145 11.79 1.15 8.51
N TYR A 146 11.51 0.70 7.29
CA TYR A 146 12.04 1.31 6.08
C TYR A 146 11.52 2.74 5.89
N ALA A 147 10.23 2.96 6.10
CA ALA A 147 9.65 4.30 6.06
C ALA A 147 10.26 5.24 7.13
N ARG A 148 10.38 4.77 8.38
CA ARG A 148 10.98 5.56 9.47
C ARG A 148 12.45 5.89 9.21
N GLN A 149 13.22 4.95 8.69
CA GLN A 149 14.64 5.16 8.38
C GLN A 149 14.82 6.24 7.30
N ASN A 150 13.89 6.34 6.35
CA ASN A 150 13.90 7.36 5.30
C ASN A 150 13.15 8.65 5.68
N GLY A 151 12.69 8.79 6.92
CA GLY A 151 11.99 9.99 7.39
C GLY A 151 10.62 10.22 6.76
N ILE A 152 9.97 9.16 6.25
CA ILE A 152 8.66 9.27 5.60
C ILE A 152 7.59 9.62 6.64
N HIS A 153 6.92 10.74 6.42
CA HIS A 153 5.84 11.23 7.29
C HIS A 153 4.52 11.41 6.53
N VAL A 154 4.52 12.16 5.43
CA VAL A 154 3.33 12.44 4.63
C VAL A 154 3.05 11.29 3.66
N SER A 155 1.77 11.04 3.38
CA SER A 155 1.34 10.03 2.41
C SER A 155 0.46 10.67 1.32
N PRO A 156 0.78 10.51 0.02
CA PRO A 156 1.92 9.76 -0.48
C PRO A 156 3.23 10.56 -0.38
N THR A 157 4.34 9.85 -0.24
CA THR A 157 5.70 10.38 -0.50
C THR A 157 6.31 9.57 -1.64
N PHE A 158 7.03 10.24 -2.54
CA PHE A 158 7.69 9.62 -3.69
C PHE A 158 9.20 9.63 -3.51
N MET A 159 9.88 8.56 -3.94
CA MET A 159 11.33 8.49 -4.02
C MET A 159 11.75 8.03 -5.42
N ILE A 160 12.83 8.62 -5.92
CA ILE A 160 13.50 8.21 -7.16
C ILE A 160 14.94 7.85 -6.79
N TYR A 161 15.38 6.65 -7.17
CA TYR A 161 16.72 6.13 -6.83
C TYR A 161 17.08 6.22 -5.33
N GLY A 162 16.11 6.01 -4.45
CA GLY A 162 16.34 6.10 -3.01
C GLY A 162 16.37 7.54 -2.45
N LEU A 163 16.01 8.55 -3.23
CA LEU A 163 15.96 9.96 -2.79
C LEU A 163 14.54 10.50 -2.83
N VAL A 164 14.09 11.07 -1.71
CA VAL A 164 12.77 11.72 -1.57
C VAL A 164 12.64 12.89 -2.55
N GLN A 165 11.50 12.95 -3.24
CA GLN A 165 11.13 14.00 -4.19
C GLN A 165 10.01 14.86 -3.57
N PRO A 166 10.32 15.94 -2.83
CA PRO A 166 9.33 16.72 -2.10
C PRO A 166 8.43 17.58 -3.02
N ASP A 167 8.86 17.78 -4.27
CA ASP A 167 8.16 18.54 -5.30
C ASP A 167 7.17 17.70 -6.12
N ILE A 168 7.18 16.37 -5.95
CA ILE A 168 6.22 15.47 -6.60
C ILE A 168 5.02 15.24 -5.69
N GLY A 169 3.82 15.37 -6.25
CA GLY A 169 2.56 15.18 -5.57
C GLY A 169 1.63 14.20 -6.27
N SER A 170 0.60 13.74 -5.55
CA SER A 170 -0.47 12.94 -6.16
C SER A 170 -1.36 13.73 -7.12
N GLY A 171 -1.23 15.05 -7.17
CA GLY A 171 -1.92 15.92 -8.13
C GLY A 171 -1.28 15.95 -9.52
N ASP A 172 0.00 15.62 -9.63
CA ASP A 172 0.71 15.69 -10.92
C ASP A 172 0.21 14.64 -11.91
N SER A 173 0.38 14.89 -13.20
CA SER A 173 0.06 13.92 -14.24
C SER A 173 1.06 12.76 -14.25
N VAL A 174 0.68 11.67 -14.92
CA VAL A 174 1.55 10.51 -15.08
C VAL A 174 2.77 10.85 -15.95
N GLU A 175 2.60 11.74 -16.92
CA GLU A 175 3.65 12.24 -17.79
C GLU A 175 4.68 13.06 -17.02
N GLN A 176 4.24 13.91 -16.08
CA GLN A 176 5.14 14.66 -15.20
C GLN A 176 5.98 13.72 -14.31
N TRP A 177 5.38 12.65 -13.80
CA TRP A 177 6.11 11.61 -13.06
C TRP A 177 7.13 10.88 -13.95
N ALA A 178 6.75 10.53 -15.17
CA ALA A 178 7.63 9.86 -16.12
C ALA A 178 8.81 10.75 -16.54
N GLU A 179 8.57 12.02 -16.83
CA GLU A 179 9.61 13.01 -17.15
C GLU A 179 10.62 13.10 -15.99
N ARG A 180 10.14 13.22 -14.75
CA ARG A 180 11.01 13.31 -13.58
C ARG A 180 11.78 12.03 -13.28
N LEU A 181 11.23 10.85 -13.60
CA LEU A 181 11.88 9.55 -13.43
C LEU A 181 12.98 9.29 -14.48
N LEU A 182 12.81 9.85 -15.68
CA LEU A 182 13.68 9.62 -16.84
C LEU A 182 14.73 10.73 -17.06
N ALA A 183 14.60 11.86 -16.35
CA ALA A 183 15.58 12.95 -16.32
C ALA A 183 16.89 12.51 -15.64
#